data_AF-R8BYJ2-F1
#
_entry.id   AF-R8BYJ2-F1
#
_cell.length_a   1.000
_cell.length_b   1.000
_cell.length_c   1.000
_cell.angle_alpha   90.00
_cell.angle_beta   90.00
_cell.angle_gamma   90.00
#
_symmetry.space_group_name_H-M   'P 1'
#
loop_
_entity.id
_entity.type
_entity.pdbx_description
1 polymer ?
#
loop_
_entity_poly.entity_id
_entity_poly.type
_entity_poly.pdbx_seq_one_letter_code
_entity_poly.pdbx_strand_id
1 'polypeptide(L)'
;MEIDRDMEMWESERTGTWQVTVESVEGFPPEAIFRGKYHVYEDMWTARTWSHYRWARILIEQMILEFVERYPMSSLGYVSVTQQEKFISNIGRLAVEILQSSPCHYKDPRLSEEQQIKVQIQGGPSAGAVGVPAIVFHLKTAACAPGVSKEIWQWALDLMDTIWGDLGMLHARSLAEVLRAHQDKLEREVAEGLLTHSII
;
A
#
# COMPACT_ATOMS: atom_id res chain seq x y z
N MET A 1 -0.41 16.20 13.88
CA MET A 1 -1.52 16.90 14.57
C MET A 1 -1.96 16.05 15.76
N GLU A 2 -2.86 16.51 16.63
CA GLU A 2 -3.36 15.70 17.77
C GLU A 2 -3.93 14.35 17.28
N ILE A 3 -4.75 14.38 16.23
CA ILE A 3 -5.31 13.17 15.61
C ILE A 3 -4.25 12.19 15.09
N ASP A 4 -3.12 12.69 14.54
CA ASP A 4 -2.05 11.80 14.06
C ASP A 4 -1.38 11.08 15.22
N ARG A 5 -1.18 11.79 16.34
CA ARG A 5 -0.60 11.22 17.54
C ARG A 5 -1.52 10.16 18.15
N ASP A 6 -2.83 10.42 18.17
CA ASP A 6 -3.82 9.46 18.67
C ASP A 6 -3.85 8.20 17.80
N MET A 7 -3.77 8.36 16.48
CA MET A 7 -3.67 7.24 15.54
C MET A 7 -2.37 6.46 15.71
N GLU A 8 -1.23 7.13 15.90
CA GLU A 8 0.06 6.49 16.20
C GLU A 8 0.03 5.72 17.53
N MET A 9 -0.59 6.29 18.57
CA MET A 9 -0.77 5.60 19.86
C MET A 9 -1.65 4.36 19.69
N TRP A 10 -2.79 4.49 19.01
CA TRP A 10 -3.66 3.35 18.70
C TRP A 10 -2.93 2.27 17.89
N GLU A 11 -2.13 2.67 16.90
CA GLU A 11 -1.26 1.76 16.15
C GLU A 11 -0.19 1.11 17.04
N SER A 12 0.22 1.70 18.16
CA SER A 12 1.24 1.14 19.05
C SER A 12 0.67 0.21 20.13
N GLU A 13 -0.58 0.46 20.55
CA GLU A 13 -1.27 -0.26 21.63
C GLU A 13 -2.02 -1.51 21.14
N ARG A 14 -1.51 -2.16 20.08
CA ARG A 14 -2.15 -3.33 19.46
C ARG A 14 -2.18 -4.51 20.43
N THR A 15 -3.35 -4.82 20.97
CA THR A 15 -3.58 -5.98 21.84
C THR A 15 -4.75 -6.83 21.32
N GLY A 16 -4.68 -8.14 21.56
CA GLY A 16 -5.68 -9.10 21.08
C GLY A 16 -5.82 -9.12 19.56
N THR A 17 -7.06 -9.14 19.08
CA THR A 17 -7.45 -9.28 17.66
C THR A 17 -6.92 -8.21 16.72
N TRP A 18 -6.41 -7.08 17.24
CA TRP A 18 -5.80 -6.02 16.44
C TRP A 18 -4.29 -6.15 16.29
N GLN A 19 -3.67 -7.16 16.92
CA GLN A 19 -2.26 -7.44 16.77
C GLN A 19 -1.94 -7.84 15.33
N VAL A 20 -0.94 -7.18 14.76
CA VAL A 20 -0.37 -7.49 13.44
C VAL A 20 1.09 -7.77 13.64
N THR A 21 1.55 -8.95 13.23
CA THR A 21 2.96 -9.29 13.19
C THR A 21 3.46 -9.27 11.75
N VAL A 22 4.74 -8.94 11.58
CA VAL A 22 5.42 -8.98 10.28
C VAL A 22 6.33 -10.18 10.31
N GLU A 23 6.05 -11.17 9.46
CA GLU A 23 6.90 -12.34 9.29
C GLU A 23 7.85 -12.15 8.11
N SER A 24 9.04 -12.72 8.21
CA SER A 24 10.02 -12.75 7.12
C SER A 24 10.21 -14.17 6.61
N VAL A 25 10.34 -14.32 5.31
CA VAL A 25 10.49 -15.63 4.65
C VAL A 25 11.68 -15.63 3.70
N GLU A 26 12.38 -16.76 3.67
CA GLU A 26 13.44 -17.06 2.72
C GLU A 26 12.96 -18.11 1.72
N GLY A 27 13.44 -18.04 0.48
CA GLY A 27 13.10 -19.01 -0.57
C GLY A 27 11.71 -18.84 -1.19
N PHE A 28 10.98 -17.76 -0.85
CA PHE A 28 9.73 -17.39 -1.51
C PHE A 28 10.04 -16.52 -2.74
N PRO A 29 9.27 -16.66 -3.84
CA PRO A 29 9.35 -15.77 -4.99
C PRO A 29 9.19 -14.29 -4.58
N PRO A 30 10.16 -13.41 -4.87
CA PRO A 30 10.10 -11.99 -4.50
C PRO A 30 8.95 -11.25 -5.19
N GLU A 31 8.46 -11.75 -6.33
CA GLU A 31 7.32 -11.23 -7.07
C GLU A 31 5.99 -11.51 -6.35
N ALA A 32 5.96 -12.50 -5.45
CA ALA A 32 4.77 -12.88 -4.68
C ALA A 32 4.79 -12.31 -3.26
N ILE A 33 5.98 -12.14 -2.67
CA ILE A 33 6.16 -11.62 -1.31
C ILE A 33 7.07 -10.40 -1.33
N PHE A 34 6.48 -9.21 -1.18
CA PHE A 34 7.21 -7.95 -1.24
C PHE A 34 8.32 -7.90 -0.19
N ARG A 35 9.58 -7.79 -0.64
CA ARG A 35 10.78 -7.77 0.20
C ARG A 35 10.88 -8.97 1.16
N GLY A 36 10.30 -10.12 0.79
CA GLY A 36 10.30 -11.32 1.62
C GLY A 36 9.55 -11.17 2.94
N LYS A 37 8.67 -10.17 3.07
CA LYS A 37 7.91 -9.89 4.28
C LYS A 37 6.41 -9.90 4.02
N TYR A 38 5.64 -10.35 4.99
CA TYR A 38 4.19 -10.31 4.94
C TYR A 38 3.58 -10.11 6.32
N HIS A 39 2.35 -9.59 6.35
CA HIS A 39 1.60 -9.46 7.59
C HIS A 39 0.90 -10.76 7.97
N VAL A 40 0.90 -11.06 9.26
CA VAL A 40 0.05 -12.08 9.86
C VAL A 40 -1.00 -11.38 10.72
N TYR A 41 -2.24 -11.81 10.50
CA TYR A 41 -3.42 -11.30 11.18
C TYR A 41 -4.11 -12.44 11.93
N GLU A 42 -4.81 -12.11 13.01
CA GLU A 42 -5.66 -13.08 13.71
C GLU A 42 -6.76 -13.63 12.79
N ASP A 43 -7.40 -12.76 12.01
CA ASP A 43 -8.45 -13.16 11.08
C ASP A 43 -8.54 -12.23 9.84
N MET A 44 -9.39 -12.63 8.89
CA MET A 44 -9.62 -11.90 7.63
C MET A 44 -10.30 -10.54 7.83
N TRP A 45 -11.13 -10.38 8.86
CA TRP A 45 -11.75 -9.11 9.19
C TRP A 45 -10.71 -8.10 9.68
N THR A 46 -9.81 -8.53 10.56
CA THR A 46 -8.66 -7.75 11.01
C THR A 46 -7.77 -7.36 9.82
N ALA A 47 -7.42 -8.30 8.94
CA ALA A 47 -6.61 -8.02 7.75
C ALA A 47 -7.24 -6.96 6.85
N ARG A 48 -8.55 -7.06 6.59
CA ARG A 48 -9.29 -6.08 5.79
C ARG A 48 -9.34 -4.72 6.48
N THR A 49 -9.63 -4.69 7.77
CA THR A 49 -9.74 -3.43 8.52
C THR A 49 -8.41 -2.68 8.52
N TRP A 50 -7.29 -3.38 8.77
CA TRP A 50 -5.96 -2.81 8.66
C TRP A 50 -5.66 -2.30 7.26
N SER A 51 -6.00 -3.05 6.21
CA SER A 51 -5.77 -2.61 4.84
C SER A 51 -6.55 -1.34 4.48
N HIS A 52 -7.82 -1.23 4.90
CA HIS A 52 -8.62 -0.02 4.69
C HIS A 52 -8.13 1.15 5.55
N TYR A 53 -7.71 0.90 6.78
CA TYR A 53 -7.11 1.91 7.65
C TYR A 53 -5.88 2.55 6.99
N ARG A 54 -4.92 1.74 6.53
CA ARG A 54 -3.70 2.22 5.88
C ARG A 54 -4.01 2.96 4.58
N TRP A 55 -4.93 2.41 3.79
CA TRP A 55 -5.43 3.04 2.57
C TRP A 55 -6.01 4.44 2.85
N ALA A 56 -6.89 4.56 3.84
CA ALA A 56 -7.50 5.83 4.22
C ALA A 56 -6.46 6.83 4.76
N ARG A 57 -5.47 6.37 5.54
CA ARG A 57 -4.38 7.22 6.04
C ARG A 57 -3.54 7.79 4.90
N ILE A 58 -3.17 6.98 3.90
CA ILE A 58 -2.47 7.47 2.69
C ILE A 58 -3.29 8.55 1.99
N LEU A 59 -4.59 8.33 1.77
CA LEU A 59 -5.44 9.30 1.08
C LEU A 59 -5.55 10.63 1.84
N ILE A 60 -5.76 10.57 3.16
CA ILE A 60 -5.88 11.77 3.98
C ILE A 60 -4.58 12.57 3.96
N GLU A 61 -3.44 11.90 4.15
CA GLU A 61 -2.13 12.56 4.15
C GLU A 61 -1.80 13.16 2.79
N GLN A 62 -2.09 12.44 1.69
CA GLN A 62 -1.97 12.95 0.34
C GLN A 62 -2.87 14.18 0.10
N MET A 63 -4.14 14.12 0.51
CA MET A 63 -5.06 15.25 0.35
C MET A 63 -4.57 16.50 1.11
N ILE A 64 -3.98 16.33 2.28
CA ILE A 64 -3.39 17.44 3.04
C ILE A 64 -2.20 18.03 2.28
N LEU A 65 -1.31 17.18 1.75
CA LEU A 65 -0.15 17.63 0.95
C LEU A 65 -0.61 18.40 -0.30
N GLU A 66 -1.57 17.87 -1.06
CA GLU A 66 -2.14 18.52 -2.24
C GLU A 66 -2.82 19.86 -1.88
N PHE A 67 -3.50 19.93 -0.73
CA PHE A 67 -4.11 21.16 -0.25
C PHE A 67 -3.06 22.23 0.08
N VAL A 68 -1.97 21.85 0.74
CA VAL A 68 -0.86 22.75 1.08
C VAL A 68 -0.18 23.27 -0.19
N GLU A 69 0.07 22.38 -1.16
CA GLU A 69 0.67 22.76 -2.45
C GLU A 69 -0.23 23.73 -3.23
N ARG A 70 -1.54 23.45 -3.27
CA ARG A 70 -2.49 24.24 -4.05
C ARG A 70 -2.87 25.57 -3.40
N TYR A 71 -2.87 25.64 -2.07
CA TYR A 71 -3.32 26.81 -1.31
C TYR A 71 -2.33 27.22 -0.20
N PRO A 72 -1.08 27.60 -0.55
CA PRO A 72 0.00 27.81 0.41
C PRO A 72 -0.29 28.91 1.45
N MET A 73 -1.02 29.96 1.05
CA MET A 73 -1.42 31.04 1.95
C MET A 73 -2.46 30.60 2.98
N SER A 74 -3.37 29.71 2.59
CA SER A 74 -4.43 29.19 3.46
C SER A 74 -3.92 28.10 4.40
N SER A 75 -2.88 27.36 4.02
CA SER A 75 -2.23 26.37 4.87
C SER A 75 -1.19 26.96 5.84
N LEU A 76 -0.87 28.24 5.68
CA LEU A 76 0.16 28.91 6.47
C LEU A 76 -0.18 28.86 7.96
N GLY A 77 0.73 28.32 8.77
CA GLY A 77 0.55 28.15 10.21
C GLY A 77 -0.23 26.91 10.65
N TYR A 78 -0.85 26.16 9.71
CA TYR A 78 -1.58 24.91 10.02
C TYR A 78 -0.75 23.66 9.75
N VAL A 79 0.04 23.66 8.68
CA VAL A 79 0.91 22.54 8.30
C VAL A 79 2.33 23.05 8.10
N SER A 80 3.22 22.66 9.00
CA SER A 80 4.66 22.96 8.88
C SER A 80 5.34 22.10 7.82
N VAL A 81 6.51 22.54 7.34
CA VAL A 81 7.34 21.73 6.42
C VAL A 81 7.70 20.37 7.04
N THR A 82 8.06 20.35 8.33
CA THR A 82 8.34 19.12 9.07
C THR A 82 7.12 18.18 9.16
N GLN A 83 5.89 18.71 9.19
CA GLN A 83 4.70 17.87 9.08
C GLN A 83 4.53 17.27 7.68
N GLN A 84 4.83 18.02 6.63
CA GLN A 84 4.78 17.51 5.26
C GLN A 84 5.77 16.36 5.06
N GLU A 85 7.01 16.51 5.55
CA GLU A 85 8.02 15.45 5.53
C GLU A 85 7.56 14.20 6.29
N LYS A 86 6.89 14.38 7.44
CA LYS A 86 6.30 13.28 8.20
C LYS A 86 5.19 12.57 7.42
N PHE A 87 4.31 13.30 6.76
CA PHE A 87 3.27 12.71 5.91
C PHE A 87 3.87 11.91 4.77
N ILE A 88 4.87 12.43 4.06
CA ILE A 88 5.56 11.69 2.99
C ILE A 88 6.20 10.40 3.53
N SER A 89 6.92 10.49 4.65
CA SER A 89 7.53 9.33 5.30
C SER A 89 6.48 8.29 5.72
N ASN A 90 5.36 8.73 6.29
CA ASN A 90 4.30 7.83 6.72
C ASN A 90 3.56 7.19 5.53
N ILE A 91 3.29 7.95 4.47
CA ILE A 91 2.78 7.42 3.20
C ILE A 91 3.68 6.30 2.68
N GLY A 92 5.00 6.52 2.63
CA GLY A 92 5.96 5.50 2.20
C GLY A 92 5.91 4.23 3.06
N ARG A 93 5.86 4.37 4.39
CA ARG A 93 5.69 3.24 5.32
C ARG A 93 4.39 2.49 5.07
N LEU A 94 3.27 3.19 4.99
CA LEU A 94 1.94 2.61 4.80
C LEU A 94 1.81 1.91 3.45
N ALA A 95 2.44 2.44 2.41
CA ALA A 95 2.50 1.81 1.09
C ALA A 95 3.20 0.45 1.15
N VAL A 96 4.37 0.37 1.79
CA VAL A 96 5.07 -0.90 2.04
C VAL A 96 4.18 -1.88 2.81
N GLU A 97 3.50 -1.41 3.85
CA GLU A 97 2.60 -2.23 4.66
C GLU A 97 1.39 -2.76 3.86
N ILE A 98 0.84 -2.00 2.91
CA ILE A 98 -0.21 -2.48 2.00
C ILE A 98 0.32 -3.62 1.13
N LEU A 99 1.51 -3.47 0.53
CA LEU A 99 2.11 -4.51 -0.31
C LEU A 99 2.35 -5.80 0.50
N GLN A 100 2.87 -5.68 1.72
CA GLN A 100 3.10 -6.82 2.63
C GLN A 100 1.79 -7.48 3.12
N SER A 101 0.64 -6.81 3.02
CA SER A 101 -0.66 -7.39 3.36
C SER A 101 -1.26 -8.22 2.22
N SER A 102 -0.74 -8.07 0.99
CA SER A 102 -1.31 -8.72 -0.20
C SER A 102 -1.41 -10.25 -0.13
N PRO A 103 -0.47 -11.00 0.48
CA PRO A 103 -0.57 -12.47 0.53
C PRO A 103 -1.78 -12.97 1.33
N CYS A 104 -2.31 -12.15 2.24
CA CYS A 104 -3.53 -12.46 2.99
C CYS A 104 -4.81 -12.32 2.15
N HIS A 105 -4.75 -11.58 1.04
CA HIS A 105 -5.90 -11.23 0.22
C HIS A 105 -5.93 -11.94 -1.14
N TYR A 106 -4.78 -12.38 -1.63
CA TYR A 106 -4.62 -13.02 -2.92
C TYR A 106 -3.71 -14.25 -2.83
N LYS A 107 -4.11 -15.35 -3.49
CA LYS A 107 -3.32 -16.57 -3.58
C LYS A 107 -2.47 -16.50 -4.85
N ASP A 108 -1.25 -16.00 -4.71
CA ASP A 108 -0.36 -15.85 -5.86
C ASP A 108 -0.02 -17.22 -6.49
N PRO A 109 -0.23 -17.40 -7.81
CA PRO A 109 -0.03 -18.67 -8.49
C PRO A 109 1.46 -19.08 -8.57
N ARG A 110 2.39 -18.16 -8.28
CA ARG A 110 3.83 -18.43 -8.24
C ARG A 110 4.27 -19.13 -6.95
N LEU A 111 3.42 -19.13 -5.92
CA LEU A 111 3.67 -19.84 -4.67
C LEU A 111 3.23 -21.30 -4.76
N SER A 112 4.03 -22.22 -4.20
CA SER A 112 3.62 -23.60 -4.00
C SER A 112 2.45 -23.69 -3.01
N GLU A 113 1.73 -24.82 -3.00
CA GLU A 113 0.63 -25.02 -2.04
C GLU A 113 1.08 -24.87 -0.58
N GLU A 114 2.25 -25.41 -0.23
CA GLU A 114 2.84 -25.27 1.11
C GLU A 114 3.16 -23.81 1.46
N GLN A 115 3.70 -23.06 0.50
CA GLN A 115 3.99 -21.64 0.65
C GLN A 115 2.70 -20.82 0.80
N GLN A 116 1.67 -21.13 0.01
CA GLN A 116 0.36 -20.50 0.09
C GLN A 116 -0.30 -20.72 1.46
N ILE A 117 -0.22 -21.93 2.01
CA ILE A 117 -0.76 -22.25 3.34
C ILE A 117 -0.04 -21.44 4.42
N LYS A 118 1.29 -21.24 4.30
CA LYS A 118 2.08 -20.50 5.28
C LYS A 118 1.74 -19.02 5.36
N VAL A 119 1.45 -18.38 4.22
CA VAL A 119 1.22 -16.93 4.14
C VAL A 119 -0.26 -16.53 4.24
N GLN A 120 -1.16 -17.51 4.18
CA GLN A 120 -2.58 -17.29 4.40
C GLN A 120 -2.92 -17.17 5.89
N ILE A 121 -4.02 -16.49 6.17
CA ILE A 121 -4.55 -16.32 7.52
C ILE A 121 -4.92 -17.69 8.10
N GLN A 122 -4.31 -18.04 9.24
CA GLN A 122 -4.59 -19.28 9.96
C GLN A 122 -5.97 -19.16 10.64
N GLY A 123 -6.99 -19.87 10.13
CA GLY A 123 -8.24 -20.07 10.87
C GLY A 123 -9.55 -19.66 10.20
N GLY A 124 -9.58 -19.32 8.91
CA GLY A 124 -10.84 -19.04 8.23
C GLY A 124 -10.76 -19.20 6.72
N PRO A 125 -11.91 -19.26 6.01
CA PRO A 125 -11.89 -19.28 4.55
C PRO A 125 -11.12 -18.05 4.08
N SER A 126 -10.02 -18.27 3.35
CA SER A 126 -9.42 -17.21 2.54
C SER A 126 -10.56 -16.56 1.77
N ALA A 127 -10.62 -15.22 1.70
CA ALA A 127 -11.66 -14.55 0.92
C ALA A 127 -11.70 -15.02 -0.54
N GLY A 128 -10.67 -15.76 -0.99
CA GLY A 128 -10.53 -16.20 -2.37
C GLY A 128 -10.51 -14.98 -3.26
N ALA A 129 -11.13 -15.08 -4.43
CA ALA A 129 -11.26 -13.96 -5.34
C ALA A 129 -12.04 -12.76 -4.76
N VAL A 130 -12.84 -12.92 -3.69
CA VAL A 130 -13.67 -11.84 -3.13
C VAL A 130 -12.84 -10.74 -2.45
N GLY A 131 -11.65 -11.08 -1.94
CA GLY A 131 -10.73 -10.08 -1.35
C GLY A 131 -9.95 -9.27 -2.37
N VAL A 132 -9.84 -9.77 -3.60
CA VAL A 132 -8.95 -9.24 -4.63
C VAL A 132 -9.33 -7.81 -5.09
N PRO A 133 -10.62 -7.48 -5.33
CA PRO A 133 -10.98 -6.11 -5.72
C PRO A 133 -10.51 -5.05 -4.73
N ALA A 134 -10.66 -5.29 -3.42
CA ALA A 134 -10.24 -4.34 -2.40
C ALA A 134 -8.72 -4.13 -2.38
N ILE A 135 -7.93 -5.23 -2.42
CA ILE A 135 -6.47 -5.11 -2.39
C ILE A 135 -5.94 -4.44 -3.67
N VAL A 136 -6.54 -4.64 -4.84
CA VAL A 136 -6.14 -3.92 -6.07
C VAL A 136 -6.35 -2.41 -5.91
N PHE A 137 -7.46 -1.96 -5.33
CA PHE A 137 -7.66 -0.53 -5.02
C PHE A 137 -6.61 0.01 -4.04
N HIS A 138 -6.28 -0.75 -2.99
CA HIS A 138 -5.26 -0.35 -2.02
C HIS A 138 -3.88 -0.27 -2.65
N LEU A 139 -3.49 -1.28 -3.46
CA LEU A 139 -2.23 -1.30 -4.21
C LEU A 139 -2.14 -0.11 -5.16
N LYS A 140 -3.25 0.23 -5.85
CA LYS A 140 -3.27 1.41 -6.73
C LYS A 140 -2.94 2.68 -5.96
N THR A 141 -3.56 2.82 -4.78
CA THR A 141 -3.38 4.00 -3.93
C THR A 141 -1.95 4.07 -3.42
N ALA A 142 -1.42 2.96 -2.90
CA ALA A 142 -0.04 2.87 -2.43
C ALA A 142 0.99 3.19 -3.53
N ALA A 143 0.81 2.65 -4.73
CA ALA A 143 1.73 2.80 -5.85
C ALA A 143 1.72 4.20 -6.51
N CYS A 144 0.64 4.96 -6.33
CA CYS A 144 0.50 6.32 -6.89
C CYS A 144 0.61 7.41 -5.83
N ALA A 145 0.99 7.06 -4.59
CA ALA A 145 1.03 8.02 -3.50
C ALA A 145 2.29 8.91 -3.60
N PRO A 146 2.24 10.15 -3.09
CA PRO A 146 3.39 11.06 -3.13
C PRO A 146 4.64 10.46 -2.46
N GLY A 147 5.79 10.57 -3.12
CA GLY A 147 7.09 10.18 -2.57
C GLY A 147 7.32 8.66 -2.42
N VAL A 148 6.52 7.83 -3.07
CA VAL A 148 6.78 6.38 -3.11
C VAL A 148 7.81 6.03 -4.17
N SER A 149 8.65 5.04 -3.87
CA SER A 149 9.72 4.63 -4.77
C SER A 149 9.20 3.85 -5.98
N LYS A 150 9.99 3.87 -7.08
CA LYS A 150 9.69 3.09 -8.29
C LYS A 150 9.60 1.57 -8.02
N GLU A 151 10.27 1.08 -6.99
CA GLU A 151 10.18 -0.33 -6.54
C GLU A 151 8.75 -0.66 -6.07
N ILE A 152 8.14 0.20 -5.25
CA ILE A 152 6.76 0.00 -4.75
C ILE A 152 5.78 0.02 -5.93
N TRP A 153 5.95 1.00 -6.82
CA TRP A 153 5.12 1.11 -8.03
C TRP A 153 5.23 -0.13 -8.92
N GLN A 154 6.46 -0.55 -9.23
CA GLN A 154 6.72 -1.69 -10.11
C GLN A 154 6.15 -2.98 -9.53
N TRP A 155 6.39 -3.24 -8.24
CA TRP A 155 5.91 -4.46 -7.62
C TRP A 155 4.37 -4.51 -7.58
N ALA A 156 3.71 -3.39 -7.27
CA ALA A 156 2.25 -3.31 -7.30
C ALA A 156 1.69 -3.53 -8.72
N LEU A 157 2.35 -2.99 -9.75
CA LEU A 157 1.98 -3.20 -11.14
C LEU A 157 2.11 -4.67 -11.55
N ASP A 158 3.24 -5.31 -11.21
CA ASP A 158 3.50 -6.72 -11.53
C ASP A 158 2.48 -7.64 -10.85
N LEU A 159 2.11 -7.33 -9.61
CA LEU A 159 1.06 -8.06 -8.89
C LEU A 159 -0.30 -7.89 -9.56
N MET A 160 -0.67 -6.67 -10.00
CA MET A 160 -1.94 -6.45 -10.72
C MET A 160 -1.98 -7.17 -12.07
N ASP A 161 -0.87 -7.18 -12.81
CA ASP A 161 -0.75 -7.92 -14.07
C ASP A 161 -0.87 -9.42 -13.84
N THR A 162 -0.34 -9.92 -12.72
CA THR A 162 -0.47 -11.33 -12.30
C THR A 162 -1.91 -11.67 -11.96
N ILE A 163 -2.59 -10.83 -11.17
CA ILE A 163 -4.01 -10.99 -10.86
C ILE A 163 -4.87 -11.00 -12.13
N TRP A 164 -4.57 -10.13 -13.10
CA TRP A 164 -5.23 -10.12 -14.40
C TRP A 164 -4.99 -11.43 -15.17
N GLY A 165 -3.73 -11.87 -15.27
CA GLY A 165 -3.36 -13.09 -15.98
C GLY A 165 -3.94 -14.36 -15.37
N ASP A 166 -4.02 -14.41 -14.04
CA ASP A 166 -4.53 -15.55 -13.27
C ASP A 166 -6.07 -15.60 -13.24
N LEU A 167 -6.72 -14.47 -12.93
CA LEU A 167 -8.15 -14.44 -12.63
C LEU A 167 -9.01 -13.75 -13.69
N GLY A 168 -8.41 -13.16 -14.73
CA GLY A 168 -9.14 -12.43 -15.77
C GLY A 168 -9.90 -11.21 -15.24
N MET A 169 -9.47 -10.65 -14.09
CA MET A 169 -10.14 -9.53 -13.46
C MET A 169 -9.86 -8.22 -14.19
N LEU A 170 -10.82 -7.77 -15.01
CA LEU A 170 -10.75 -6.49 -15.72
C LEU A 170 -10.44 -5.31 -14.78
N HIS A 171 -10.92 -5.36 -13.53
CA HIS A 171 -10.63 -4.36 -12.53
C HIS A 171 -9.11 -4.21 -12.25
N ALA A 172 -8.38 -5.32 -12.16
CA ALA A 172 -6.92 -5.30 -11.97
C ALA A 172 -6.22 -4.69 -13.18
N ARG A 173 -6.63 -5.08 -14.39
CA ARG A 173 -6.10 -4.52 -15.63
C ARG A 173 -6.34 -3.01 -15.74
N SER A 174 -7.57 -2.54 -15.48
CA SER A 174 -7.89 -1.11 -15.54
C SER A 174 -7.05 -0.30 -14.57
N LEU A 175 -6.86 -0.78 -13.34
CA LEU A 175 -6.03 -0.06 -12.36
C LEU A 175 -4.53 -0.14 -12.66
N ALA A 176 -4.06 -1.24 -13.26
CA ALA A 176 -2.70 -1.32 -13.79
C ALA A 176 -2.44 -0.29 -14.91
N GLU A 177 -3.42 -0.05 -15.78
CA GLU A 177 -3.33 1.02 -16.80
C GLU A 177 -3.27 2.41 -16.15
N VAL A 178 -3.98 2.64 -15.04
CA VAL A 178 -3.85 3.90 -14.26
C VAL A 178 -2.44 4.05 -13.67
N LEU A 179 -1.85 2.96 -13.16
CA LEU A 179 -0.49 2.97 -12.60
C LEU A 179 0.55 3.36 -13.65
N ARG A 180 0.44 2.80 -14.86
CA ARG A 180 1.31 3.14 -15.99
C ARG A 180 1.15 4.61 -16.38
N ALA A 181 -0.08 5.07 -16.57
CA ALA A 181 -0.35 6.47 -16.93
C ALA A 181 0.15 7.47 -15.86
N HIS A 182 0.07 7.10 -14.57
CA HIS A 182 0.61 7.91 -13.49
C HIS A 182 2.14 8.01 -13.56
N GLN A 183 2.83 6.88 -13.75
CA GLN A 183 4.29 6.87 -13.87
C GLN A 183 4.77 7.64 -15.11
N ASP A 184 4.12 7.46 -16.25
CA ASP A 184 4.42 8.20 -17.49
C ASP A 184 4.25 9.72 -17.30
N LYS A 185 3.30 10.14 -16.45
CA LYS A 185 3.12 11.54 -16.09
C LYS A 185 4.30 12.03 -15.24
N LEU A 186 4.66 11.31 -14.16
CA LEU A 186 5.77 11.69 -13.29
C LEU A 186 7.10 11.79 -14.05
N GLU A 187 7.38 10.82 -14.93
CA GLU A 187 8.62 10.81 -15.73
C GLU A 187 8.70 12.00 -16.69
N ARG A 188 7.56 12.44 -17.26
CA ARG A 188 7.48 13.68 -18.05
C ARG A 188 7.70 14.93 -17.21
N GLU A 189 7.06 15.03 -16.05
CA GLU A 189 7.23 16.19 -15.16
C GLU A 189 8.67 16.33 -14.64
N VAL A 190 9.36 15.21 -14.38
CA VAL A 190 10.79 15.20 -14.06
C VAL A 190 11.63 15.65 -15.27
N ALA A 191 11.35 15.13 -16.47
CA ALA A 191 12.06 15.52 -17.68
C ALA A 191 11.89 17.01 -18.04
N GLU A 192 10.73 17.59 -17.70
CA GLU A 192 10.41 19.01 -17.88
C GLU A 192 10.98 19.91 -16.76
N GLY A 193 11.58 19.32 -15.71
CA GLY A 193 12.12 20.04 -14.56
C GLY A 193 11.07 20.61 -13.61
N LEU A 194 9.83 20.13 -13.71
CA LEU A 194 8.71 20.54 -12.85
C LEU A 194 8.71 19.80 -11.50
N LEU A 195 9.42 18.67 -11.41
CA LEU A 195 9.67 17.90 -10.18
C LEU A 195 11.17 17.77 -9.94
N THR A 196 11.64 18.22 -8.77
CA THR A 196 13.02 17.98 -8.30
C THR A 196 13.15 16.58 -7.69
N HIS A 197 14.25 15.88 -7.97
CA HIS A 197 14.60 14.51 -7.51
C HIS A 197 14.55 14.23 -5.99
N SER A 198 14.14 15.19 -5.15
CA SER A 198 14.13 15.09 -3.69
C SER A 198 12.82 14.56 -3.09
N ILE A 199 11.88 14.09 -3.90
CA ILE A 199 10.61 13.47 -3.44
C ILE A 199 10.41 12.10 -4.13
N ILE A 200 11.46 11.26 -4.12
CA ILE A 200 11.40 9.82 -4.45
C ILE A 200 12.09 9.05 -3.31
#